data_AF-A0A1V4TCB0-F1
#
_entry.id   AF-A0A1V4TCB0-F1
#
_cell.length_a   1.000
_cell.length_b   1.000
_cell.length_c   1.000
_cell.angle_alpha   90.00
_cell.angle_beta   90.00
_cell.angle_gamma   90.00
#
_symmetry.space_group_name_H-M   'P 1'
#
loop_
_entity.id
_entity.type
_entity.pdbx_description
1 polymer ?
#
loop_
_entity_poly.entity_id
_entity_poly.type
_entity_poly.pdbx_seq_one_letter_code
_entity_poly.pdbx_strand_id
1 'polypeptide(L)' 'MISAIGSDFGVEHDKTVDPEEVANELDDIVGTFYTYTLPAALVPLKMKKEGK' A
#
# COMPACT_ATOMS: atom_id res chain seq x y z
N MET A 1 5.48 5.23 -5.06
CA MET A 1 4.44 5.99 -4.34
C MET A 1 4.24 5.44 -2.93
N ILE A 2 3.79 4.18 -2.77
CA ILE A 2 3.65 3.52 -1.44
C ILE A 2 4.89 3.70 -0.56
N SER A 3 6.09 3.45 -1.09
CA SER A 3 7.34 3.60 -0.34
C SER A 3 7.57 5.00 0.22
N ALA A 4 7.19 6.06 -0.49
CA ALA A 4 7.39 7.42 0.01
C ALA A 4 6.41 7.72 1.15
N ILE A 5 5.12 7.39 0.96
CA ILE A 5 4.08 7.61 1.97
C ILE A 5 4.40 6.82 3.24
N GLY A 6 4.77 5.55 3.14
CA GLY A 6 5.11 4.74 4.30
C GLY A 6 6.41 5.18 5.01
N SER A 7 7.32 5.85 4.30
CA SER A 7 8.53 6.41 4.91
C SER A 7 8.29 7.75 5.60
N ASP A 8 7.40 8.58 5.05
CA ASP A 8 7.16 9.93 5.59
C ASP A 8 6.05 9.95 6.65
N PHE A 9 5.21 8.91 6.71
CA PHE A 9 4.12 8.82 7.68
C PHE A 9 4.64 8.79 9.12
N GLY A 10 4.25 9.78 9.92
CA GLY A 10 4.65 9.86 11.33
C GLY A 10 6.16 9.98 11.53
N VAL A 11 6.91 10.50 10.55
CA VAL A 11 8.39 10.58 10.60
C VAL A 11 8.91 11.36 11.82
N GLU A 12 8.16 12.34 12.32
CA GLU A 12 8.47 13.09 13.55
C GLU A 12 8.47 12.19 14.82
N HIS A 13 7.82 11.03 14.72
CA HIS A 13 7.67 10.01 15.75
C HIS A 13 8.12 8.63 15.24
N ASP A 14 9.12 8.58 14.36
CA ASP A 14 9.61 7.38 13.64
C ASP A 14 9.77 6.11 14.50
N LYS A 15 10.18 6.24 15.78
CA LYS A 15 10.41 5.08 16.66
C LYS A 15 9.18 4.62 17.44
N THR A 16 8.09 5.37 17.41
CA THR A 16 6.93 5.16 18.26
C THR A 16 5.61 5.17 17.51
N VAL A 17 5.59 5.61 16.24
CA VAL A 17 4.41 5.50 15.38
C VAL A 17 4.04 4.03 15.19
N ASP A 18 2.73 3.73 15.24
CA ASP A 18 2.24 2.40 14.90
C ASP A 18 2.25 2.23 13.38
N PRO A 19 3.02 1.28 12.83
CA PRO A 19 3.11 1.09 11.38
C PRO A 19 1.80 0.66 10.74
N GLU A 20 0.82 0.14 11.49
CA GLU A 20 -0.49 -0.24 10.96
C GLU A 20 -1.41 0.98 10.74
N GLU A 21 -1.13 2.13 11.36
CA GLU A 21 -1.95 3.33 11.21
C GLU A 21 -2.00 3.82 9.77
N VAL A 22 -0.87 3.82 9.05
CA VAL A 22 -0.83 4.25 7.64
C VAL A 22 -1.67 3.34 6.73
N ALA A 23 -1.82 2.07 7.09
CA ALA A 23 -2.63 1.11 6.34
C ALA A 23 -4.13 1.36 6.53
N ASN A 24 -4.53 1.81 7.73
CA ASN A 24 -5.93 2.12 8.04
C ASN A 24 -6.45 3.36 7.30
N GLU A 25 -5.57 4.25 6.85
CA GLU A 25 -5.92 5.43 6.05
C GLU A 25 -6.18 5.11 4.56
N LEU A 26 -5.95 3.86 4.13
CA LEU A 26 -5.96 3.46 2.71
C LEU A 26 -6.99 2.37 2.41
N ASP A 27 -8.21 2.77 2.05
CA ASP A 27 -9.31 1.84 1.74
C ASP A 27 -9.15 1.07 0.41
N ASP A 28 -8.66 1.74 -0.65
CA ASP A 28 -8.42 1.12 -1.97
C ASP A 28 -6.98 1.34 -2.43
N ILE A 29 -6.10 0.44 -2.01
CA ILE A 29 -4.67 0.47 -2.34
C ILE A 29 -4.45 0.42 -3.86
N VAL A 30 -5.17 -0.43 -4.59
CA VAL A 30 -4.93 -0.63 -6.03
C VAL A 30 -5.44 0.56 -6.82
N GLY A 31 -6.65 1.03 -6.52
CA GLY A 31 -7.21 2.23 -7.15
C GLY A 31 -6.42 3.49 -6.80
N THR A 32 -5.82 3.57 -5.61
CA THR A 32 -5.02 4.74 -5.18
C THR A 32 -3.65 4.76 -5.84
N PHE A 33 -2.93 3.63 -5.86
CA PHE A 33 -1.53 3.62 -6.31
C PHE A 33 -1.33 3.19 -7.77
N TYR A 34 -2.33 2.55 -8.37
CA TYR A 34 -2.18 1.90 -9.67
C TYR A 34 -3.34 2.17 -10.63
N THR A 35 -4.12 3.25 -10.42
CA THR A 35 -5.29 3.63 -11.26
C THR A 35 -5.03 3.50 -12.76
N TYR A 36 -3.85 3.93 -13.20
CA TYR A 36 -3.46 3.97 -14.62
C TYR A 36 -2.33 3.01 -14.98
N THR A 37 -1.71 2.37 -13.98
CA THR A 37 -0.43 1.66 -14.14
C THR A 37 -0.47 0.20 -13.69
N LEU A 38 -1.61 -0.30 -13.23
CA LEU A 38 -1.77 -1.69 -12.77
C LEU A 38 -1.23 -2.74 -13.77
N PRO A 39 -1.48 -2.66 -15.10
CA PRO A 39 -0.98 -3.66 -16.04
C PRO A 39 0.55 -3.71 -16.17
N ALA A 40 1.25 -2.63 -15.80
CA ALA A 40 2.71 -2.53 -15.85
C ALA A 40 3.37 -2.76 -14.48
N ALA A 41 2.60 -3.00 -13.42
CA ALA A 41 3.14 -3.27 -12.08
C ALA A 41 3.86 -4.63 -12.03
N LEU A 42 4.80 -4.78 -11.09
CA LEU A 42 5.49 -6.06 -10.84
C LEU A 42 4.51 -7.21 -10.54
N VAL A 43 3.41 -6.88 -9.85
CA VAL A 43 2.29 -7.80 -9.57
C VAL A 43 1.02 -7.19 -10.17
N PRO A 44 0.69 -7.47 -11.44
CA PRO A 44 -0.40 -6.80 -12.16
C PRO A 44 -1.75 -7.50 -12.03
N LEU A 45 -1.86 -8.56 -11.23
CA LEU A 45 -3.03 -9.42 -11.11
C LEU A 45 -3.29 -9.80 -9.66
N LYS A 46 -4.56 -9.91 -9.27
CA LYS A 46 -4.96 -10.46 -7.98
C LYS A 46 -4.94 -11.98 -8.04
N MET A 47 -4.01 -12.62 -7.31
CA MET A 47 -4.02 -14.07 -7.19
C MET A 47 -5.29 -14.52 -6.46
N LYS A 48 -6.11 -15.35 -7.11
CA LYS A 48 -7.15 -16.11 -6.42
C LYS A 48 -6.45 -17.27 -5.72
N LYS A 49 -6.61 -17.38 -4.40
CA LYS A 49 -6.20 -18.59 -3.68
C LYS A 49 -7.00 -19.74 -4.29
N GLU A 50 -6.34 -20.74 -4.87
CA GLU A 50 -7.05 -21.94 -5.33
C GLU A 50 -7.84 -22.49 -4.15
N GLY A 51 -9.14 -22.69 -4.36
CA GLY A 51 -10.01 -23.31 -3.38
C GLY A 51 -9.53 -24.71 -3.09
N LYS A 52 -9.50 -25.08 -1.81
CA LYS A 52 -9.61 -26.49 -1.43
C LYS A 52 -11.00 -27.01 -1.81
#